data_AF-A0A7S4T2V7-F1
#
_entry.id   AF-A0A7S4T2V7-F1
#
_cell.length_a   1.000
_cell.length_b   1.000
_cell.length_c   1.000
_cell.angle_alpha   90.00
_cell.angle_beta   90.00
_cell.angle_gamma   90.00
#
_symmetry.space_group_name_H-M   'P 1'
#
loop_
_entity.id
_entity.type
_entity.pdbx_description
1 polymer ?
#
loop_
_entity_poly.entity_id
_entity_poly.type
_entity_poly.pdbx_seq_one_letter_code
_entity_poly.pdbx_strand_id
1 'polypeptide(L)'
;PNVNFKTDDGMTPLHSAAVCGSAEFCKKLIDAKADPNVPATAGLVTPLDIVLQKIAYEEERDTRLNDFDQVNRLDDTSLAVRPDLKPFYETKKVLEDAGGVVADAFGDDPVIKPNGSVKGGPAWDLRSYDLSEEGSYTVAGHLRTGKYDLLKYEDGRLVEAAYDAKTGKFEM
;
A
#
# COMPACT_ATOMS: atom_id res chain seq x y z
N PRO A 1 17.32 -12.56 -7.82
CA PRO A 1 16.12 -11.70 -8.03
C PRO A 1 15.94 -10.75 -6.84
N ASN A 2 15.56 -9.49 -7.06
CA ASN A 2 15.32 -8.54 -5.97
C ASN A 2 13.96 -8.82 -5.32
N VAL A 3 13.95 -9.37 -4.11
CA VAL A 3 12.72 -9.73 -3.36
C VAL A 3 11.94 -8.52 -2.84
N ASN A 4 12.58 -7.35 -2.82
CA ASN A 4 11.97 -6.08 -2.41
C ASN A 4 11.64 -5.19 -3.61
N PHE A 5 11.61 -5.76 -4.81
CA PHE A 5 11.19 -5.03 -6.01
C PHE A 5 9.78 -4.47 -5.80
N LYS A 6 9.59 -3.19 -6.10
CA LYS A 6 8.28 -2.53 -6.03
C LYS A 6 7.63 -2.58 -7.40
N THR A 7 6.35 -2.96 -7.46
CA THR A 7 5.53 -2.77 -8.66
C THR A 7 5.36 -1.29 -8.95
N ASP A 8 4.70 -0.98 -10.08
CA ASP A 8 4.29 0.38 -10.41
C ASP A 8 3.42 1.02 -9.32
N ASP A 9 2.66 0.20 -8.59
CA ASP A 9 1.85 0.59 -7.44
C ASP A 9 2.63 0.56 -6.12
N GLY A 10 3.95 0.46 -6.16
CA GLY A 10 4.82 0.50 -4.98
C GLY A 10 4.77 -0.75 -4.12
N MET A 11 3.97 -1.74 -4.49
CA MET A 11 3.81 -2.97 -3.74
C MET A 11 5.02 -3.88 -3.96
N THR A 12 5.58 -4.37 -2.86
CA THR A 12 6.56 -5.46 -2.90
C THR A 12 5.85 -6.81 -3.01
N PRO A 13 6.54 -7.90 -3.42
CA PRO A 13 6.00 -9.25 -3.35
C PRO A 13 5.39 -9.61 -1.98
N LEU A 14 5.91 -9.03 -0.89
CA LEU A 14 5.38 -9.27 0.45
C LEU A 14 4.00 -8.62 0.66
N HIS A 15 3.73 -7.48 0.03
CA HIS A 15 2.38 -6.89 0.02
C HIS A 15 1.40 -7.82 -0.71
N SER A 16 1.78 -8.35 -1.87
CA SER A 16 0.91 -9.27 -2.62
C SER A 16 0.61 -10.54 -1.80
N ALA A 17 1.61 -11.10 -1.12
CA ALA A 17 1.41 -12.24 -0.23
C ALA A 17 0.48 -11.91 0.96
N ALA A 18 0.61 -10.70 1.52
CA ALA A 18 -0.24 -10.20 2.58
C ALA A 18 -1.70 -9.98 2.13
N VAL A 19 -1.93 -9.42 0.94
CA VAL A 19 -3.27 -9.26 0.34
C VAL A 19 -3.97 -10.62 0.20
N CYS A 20 -3.22 -11.65 -0.20
CA CYS A 20 -3.76 -12.99 -0.34
C CYS A 20 -3.93 -13.75 0.99
N GLY A 21 -3.47 -13.19 2.12
CA GLY A 21 -3.47 -13.88 3.41
C GLY A 21 -2.60 -15.15 3.42
N SER A 22 -1.53 -15.19 2.61
CA SER A 22 -0.69 -16.39 2.48
C SER A 22 0.52 -16.34 3.40
N ALA A 23 0.37 -16.90 4.60
CA ALA A 23 1.43 -17.01 5.59
C ALA A 23 2.65 -17.78 5.05
N GLU A 24 2.45 -18.80 4.21
CA GLU A 24 3.53 -19.59 3.63
C GLU A 24 4.40 -18.77 2.65
N PHE A 25 3.77 -17.98 1.77
CA PHE A 25 4.53 -17.11 0.86
C PHE A 25 5.22 -15.98 1.63
N CYS A 26 4.57 -15.41 2.65
CA CYS A 26 5.22 -14.44 3.52
C CYS A 26 6.49 -15.01 4.16
N LYS A 27 6.42 -16.23 4.74
CA LYS A 27 7.60 -16.91 5.30
C LYS A 27 8.71 -17.07 4.26
N LYS A 28 8.41 -17.60 3.07
CA LYS A 28 9.41 -17.80 2.01
C LYS A 28 10.07 -16.49 1.58
N LEU A 29 9.31 -15.40 1.49
CA LEU A 29 9.83 -14.08 1.14
C LEU A 29 10.72 -13.52 2.25
N ILE A 30 10.29 -13.62 3.51
CA ILE A 30 11.08 -13.21 4.68
C ILE A 30 12.39 -14.01 4.76
N ASP A 31 12.34 -15.33 4.55
CA ASP A 31 13.52 -16.20 4.50
C ASP A 31 14.49 -15.75 3.39
N ALA A 32 13.96 -15.28 2.27
CA ALA A 32 14.71 -14.69 1.17
C ALA A 32 15.16 -13.24 1.42
N LYS A 33 15.05 -12.73 2.66
CA LYS A 33 15.43 -11.37 3.10
C LYS A 33 14.54 -10.26 2.53
N ALA A 34 13.26 -10.56 2.28
CA ALA A 34 12.28 -9.52 2.06
C ALA A 34 12.12 -8.67 3.33
N ASP A 35 12.02 -7.37 3.14
CA ASP A 35 11.86 -6.40 4.20
C ASP A 35 10.36 -6.19 4.48
N PRO A 36 9.88 -6.49 5.71
CA PRO A 36 8.47 -6.37 6.03
C PRO A 36 8.00 -4.95 6.30
N ASN A 37 8.89 -3.96 6.26
CA ASN A 37 8.61 -2.57 6.64
C ASN A 37 8.70 -1.61 5.45
N VAL A 38 8.65 -2.14 4.23
CA VAL A 38 8.63 -1.29 3.04
C VAL A 38 7.20 -0.74 2.87
N PRO A 39 6.99 0.59 2.87
CA PRO A 39 5.68 1.16 2.58
C PRO A 39 5.39 1.12 1.07
N ALA A 40 4.14 0.76 0.73
CA ALA A 40 3.56 0.90 -0.60
C ALA A 40 3.27 2.38 -0.93
N THR A 41 2.96 2.71 -2.19
CA THR A 41 2.91 4.11 -2.65
C THR A 41 1.77 4.94 -2.05
N ALA A 42 0.51 4.63 -2.39
CA ALA A 42 -0.59 5.59 -2.26
C ALA A 42 -1.06 5.79 -0.81
N GLY A 43 -1.02 4.73 -0.01
CA GLY A 43 -1.39 4.77 1.40
C GLY A 43 -0.21 4.67 2.36
N LEU A 44 1.03 4.58 1.84
CA LEU A 44 2.23 4.32 2.65
C LEU A 44 2.07 3.13 3.61
N VAL A 45 1.22 2.17 3.20
CA VAL A 45 0.86 0.99 3.98
C VAL A 45 1.97 -0.04 3.89
N THR A 46 2.25 -0.69 5.01
CA THR A 46 3.13 -1.86 5.06
C THR A 46 2.34 -3.14 4.72
N PRO A 47 3.03 -4.27 4.48
CA PRO A 47 2.38 -5.58 4.43
C PRO A 47 1.54 -5.89 5.68
N LEU A 48 1.96 -5.43 6.87
CA LEU A 48 1.19 -5.64 8.11
C LEU A 48 -0.11 -4.82 8.11
N ASP A 49 -0.06 -3.57 7.63
CA ASP A 49 -1.24 -2.71 7.49
C ASP A 49 -2.33 -3.36 6.63
N ILE A 50 -1.94 -3.97 5.50
CA ILE A 50 -2.88 -4.67 4.60
C ILE A 50 -3.62 -5.79 5.33
N VAL A 51 -2.90 -6.61 6.10
CA VAL A 51 -3.50 -7.72 6.84
C VAL A 51 -4.44 -7.21 7.93
N LEU A 52 -4.02 -6.20 8.69
CA LEU A 52 -4.84 -5.63 9.77
C LEU A 52 -6.10 -4.95 9.23
N GLN A 53 -5.99 -4.17 8.15
CA GLN A 53 -7.15 -3.56 7.49
C GLN A 53 -8.13 -4.62 6.99
N LYS A 54 -7.63 -5.72 6.41
CA LYS A 54 -8.50 -6.81 5.96
C LYS A 54 -9.22 -7.48 7.12
N ILE A 55 -8.52 -7.79 8.22
CA ILE A 55 -9.14 -8.38 9.42
C ILE A 55 -10.21 -7.43 9.97
N ALA A 56 -9.86 -6.16 10.21
CA ALA A 56 -10.76 -5.17 10.78
C ALA A 56 -12.01 -4.95 9.91
N TYR A 57 -11.83 -4.82 8.59
CA TYR A 57 -12.94 -4.66 7.65
C TYR A 57 -13.91 -5.85 7.72
N GLU A 58 -13.40 -7.07 7.76
CA GLU A 58 -14.22 -8.28 7.75
C GLU A 58 -14.92 -8.52 9.10
N GLU A 59 -14.25 -8.24 10.22
CA GLU A 59 -14.83 -8.31 11.57
C GLU A 59 -15.92 -7.25 11.78
N GLU A 60 -15.67 -6.01 11.32
CA GLU A 60 -16.67 -4.93 11.37
C GLU A 60 -17.88 -5.30 10.51
N ARG A 61 -17.63 -5.81 9.30
CA ARG A 61 -18.71 -6.26 8.40
C ARG A 61 -19.51 -7.40 9.01
N ASP A 62 -18.87 -8.37 9.65
CA ASP A 62 -19.56 -9.46 10.35
C ASP A 62 -20.44 -8.93 11.48
N THR A 63 -19.91 -7.99 12.27
CA THR A 63 -20.66 -7.35 13.35
C THR A 63 -21.88 -6.55 12.86
N ARG A 64 -21.76 -5.92 11.69
CA ARG A 64 -22.79 -5.01 11.15
C ARG A 64 -23.81 -5.65 10.22
N LEU A 65 -23.45 -6.75 9.53
CA LEU A 65 -24.20 -7.27 8.38
C LEU A 65 -24.43 -8.79 8.42
N ASN A 66 -24.12 -9.49 9.52
CA ASN A 66 -24.37 -10.94 9.62
C ASN A 66 -25.38 -11.33 10.71
N ASP A 67 -26.17 -10.38 11.21
CA ASP A 67 -27.39 -10.66 11.97
C ASP A 67 -28.61 -10.74 11.03
N PHE A 68 -29.47 -11.74 11.23
CA PHE A 68 -30.62 -12.00 10.35
C PHE A 68 -31.58 -10.81 10.32
N ASP A 69 -31.82 -10.18 11.47
CA ASP A 69 -32.72 -9.03 11.55
C ASP A 69 -32.09 -7.77 10.93
N GLN A 70 -30.76 -7.63 10.95
CA GLN A 70 -30.07 -6.53 10.26
C GLN A 70 -30.13 -6.69 8.74
N VAL A 71 -29.84 -7.88 8.22
CA VAL A 71 -29.83 -8.16 6.77
C VAL A 71 -31.22 -8.00 6.17
N ASN A 72 -32.27 -8.45 6.87
CA ASN A 72 -33.65 -8.34 6.40
C ASN A 72 -34.21 -6.91 6.34
N ARG A 73 -33.54 -5.94 6.98
CA ARG A 73 -33.95 -4.52 6.96
C ARG A 73 -33.28 -3.73 5.83
N LEU A 74 -32.36 -4.34 5.09
CA LEU A 74 -31.74 -3.70 3.94
C LEU A 74 -32.69 -3.80 2.75
N ASP A 75 -32.89 -2.68 2.05
CA ASP A 75 -33.79 -2.61 0.89
C ASP A 75 -33.27 -3.43 -0.32
N ASP A 76 -31.96 -3.72 -0.32
CA ASP A 76 -31.28 -4.46 -1.39
C ASP A 76 -31.12 -5.95 -1.07
N THR A 77 -31.04 -6.78 -2.13
CA THR A 77 -30.77 -8.23 -2.03
C THR A 77 -29.36 -8.48 -1.48
N SER A 78 -29.26 -8.50 -0.15
CA SER A 78 -28.00 -8.52 0.58
C SER A 78 -27.61 -9.96 0.94
N LEU A 79 -26.34 -10.32 0.75
CA LEU A 79 -25.80 -11.63 1.15
C LEU A 79 -24.92 -11.49 2.38
N ALA A 80 -25.27 -12.23 3.44
CA ALA A 80 -24.43 -12.42 4.61
C ALA A 80 -23.24 -13.33 4.26
N VAL A 81 -22.02 -12.79 4.26
CA VAL A 81 -20.80 -13.53 3.94
C VAL A 81 -19.79 -13.43 5.08
N ARG A 82 -19.33 -14.60 5.55
CA ARG A 82 -18.31 -14.79 6.57
C ARG A 82 -17.09 -15.50 5.98
N PRO A 83 -16.11 -14.76 5.42
CA PRO A 83 -14.89 -15.37 4.93
C PRO A 83 -14.04 -15.91 6.08
N ASP A 84 -13.25 -16.94 5.82
CA ASP A 84 -12.28 -17.47 6.78
C ASP A 84 -11.12 -16.47 6.96
N LEU A 85 -10.98 -15.93 8.16
CA LEU A 85 -9.91 -14.99 8.52
C LEU A 85 -8.68 -15.68 9.09
N LYS A 86 -8.71 -16.99 9.34
CA LYS A 86 -7.58 -17.75 9.87
C LYS A 86 -6.28 -17.51 9.09
N PRO A 87 -6.26 -17.52 7.73
CA PRO A 87 -5.02 -17.27 6.97
C PRO A 87 -4.44 -15.86 7.23
N PHE A 88 -5.30 -14.87 7.45
CA PHE A 88 -4.87 -13.50 7.73
C PHE A 88 -4.26 -13.38 9.13
N TYR A 89 -4.82 -14.02 10.15
CA TYR A 89 -4.18 -14.05 11.49
C TYR A 89 -2.84 -14.78 11.49
N GLU A 90 -2.72 -15.87 10.73
CA GLU A 90 -1.44 -16.56 10.57
C GLU A 90 -0.41 -15.68 9.86
N THR A 91 -0.84 -14.96 8.82
CA THR A 91 0.01 -14.01 8.09
C THR A 91 0.44 -12.84 8.97
N LYS A 92 -0.49 -12.29 9.76
CA LYS A 92 -0.21 -11.25 10.76
C LYS A 92 0.91 -11.71 11.69
N LYS A 93 0.78 -12.91 12.28
CA LYS A 93 1.78 -13.45 13.19
C LYS A 93 3.15 -13.58 12.53
N VAL A 94 3.21 -14.08 11.30
CA VAL A 94 4.46 -14.21 10.54
C VAL A 94 5.13 -12.85 10.32
N LEU A 95 4.35 -11.81 9.98
CA LEU A 95 4.87 -10.47 9.77
C LEU A 95 5.34 -9.83 11.08
N GLU A 96 4.59 -9.99 12.18
CA GLU A 96 4.97 -9.53 13.51
C GLU A 96 6.26 -10.22 14.00
N ASP A 97 6.36 -11.55 13.84
CA ASP A 97 7.55 -12.34 14.18
C ASP A 97 8.78 -11.90 13.37
N ALA A 98 8.58 -11.38 12.15
CA ALA A 98 9.63 -10.83 11.29
C ALA A 98 9.98 -9.36 11.62
N GLY A 99 9.35 -8.76 12.63
CA GLY A 99 9.57 -7.35 12.98
C GLY A 99 8.84 -6.36 12.07
N GLY A 100 7.78 -6.81 11.41
CA GLY A 100 6.83 -5.97 10.69
C GLY A 100 6.16 -4.97 11.62
N VAL A 101 6.05 -3.73 11.18
CA VAL A 101 5.37 -2.65 11.91
C VAL A 101 4.35 -1.98 11.00
N VAL A 102 3.29 -1.47 11.61
CA VAL A 102 2.38 -0.51 10.99
C VAL A 102 3.17 0.77 10.71
N ALA A 103 3.04 1.32 9.51
CA ALA A 103 3.82 2.50 9.13
C ALA A 103 3.39 3.75 9.92
N ASP A 104 2.07 3.91 10.07
CA ASP A 104 1.40 5.12 10.57
C ASP A 104 1.95 6.41 9.93
N ALA A 105 2.18 6.36 8.62
CA ALA A 105 2.96 7.38 7.91
C ALA A 105 2.34 8.79 7.94
N PHE A 106 1.02 8.88 8.17
CA PHE A 106 0.27 10.14 8.24
C PHE A 106 -0.02 10.59 9.68
N GLY A 107 0.42 9.84 10.69
CA GLY A 107 0.30 10.22 12.09
C GLY A 107 1.29 11.32 12.49
N ASP A 108 1.08 11.92 13.67
CA ASP A 108 1.95 12.98 14.21
C ASP A 108 3.38 12.48 14.50
N ASP A 109 3.54 11.19 14.84
CA ASP A 109 4.82 10.52 15.07
C ASP A 109 4.85 9.15 14.34
N PRO A 110 5.19 9.15 13.03
CA PRO A 110 5.13 7.93 12.24
C PRO A 110 6.21 6.93 12.67
N VAL A 111 5.82 5.65 12.80
CA VAL A 111 6.71 4.57 13.25
C VAL A 111 7.84 4.33 12.25
N ILE A 112 7.51 4.44 10.97
CA ILE A 112 8.46 4.47 9.86
C ILE A 112 8.60 5.94 9.47
N LYS A 113 9.78 6.54 9.64
CA LYS A 113 9.98 7.95 9.29
C LYS A 113 10.17 8.13 7.78
N PRO A 114 10.02 9.36 7.23
CA PRO A 114 10.24 9.62 5.81
C PRO A 114 11.62 9.17 5.28
N ASN A 115 12.66 9.16 6.13
CA ASN A 115 13.99 8.65 5.79
C ASN A 115 14.10 7.10 5.78
N GLY A 116 12.99 6.39 6.00
CA GLY A 116 12.93 4.93 6.07
C GLY A 116 13.42 4.30 7.39
N SER A 117 13.74 5.11 8.41
CA SER A 117 14.10 4.58 9.72
C SER A 117 12.89 4.00 10.44
N VAL A 118 13.07 2.84 11.07
CA VAL A 118 12.02 2.15 11.84
C VAL A 118 12.38 2.22 13.32
N LYS A 119 11.49 2.75 14.17
CA LYS A 119 11.66 2.80 15.64
C LYS A 119 13.04 3.34 16.10
N GLY A 120 13.56 4.36 15.43
CA GLY A 120 14.87 4.95 15.74
C GLY A 120 16.09 4.15 15.24
N GLY A 121 15.87 3.16 14.37
CA GLY A 121 16.92 2.47 13.63
C GLY A 121 17.59 3.35 12.55
N PRO A 122 18.55 2.81 11.79
CA PRO A 122 19.20 3.54 10.71
C PRO A 122 18.20 3.90 9.60
N ALA A 123 18.44 5.03 8.93
CA ALA A 123 17.73 5.38 7.70
C ALA A 123 17.98 4.30 6.64
N TRP A 124 16.97 4.05 5.80
CA TRP A 124 17.10 3.08 4.72
C TRP A 124 16.27 3.49 3.51
N ASP A 125 16.95 3.74 2.38
CA ASP A 125 16.35 4.23 1.14
C ASP A 125 15.17 3.39 0.64
N LEU A 126 15.23 2.06 0.82
CA LEU A 126 14.17 1.16 0.37
C LEU A 126 12.81 1.46 1.03
N ARG A 127 12.85 1.90 2.29
CA ARG A 127 11.69 2.26 3.10
C ARG A 127 11.37 3.75 3.07
N SER A 128 12.22 4.56 2.45
CA SER A 128 12.04 6.00 2.42
C SER A 128 10.82 6.40 1.58
N TYR A 129 10.20 7.50 1.95
CA TYR A 129 9.04 8.07 1.28
C TYR A 129 8.98 9.57 1.52
N ASP A 130 8.26 10.28 0.65
CA ASP A 130 8.05 11.72 0.77
C ASP A 130 6.55 12.02 0.69
N LEU A 131 6.05 12.67 1.74
CA LEU A 131 4.66 13.04 1.96
C LEU A 131 4.26 14.35 1.25
N SER A 132 5.21 15.07 0.67
CA SER A 132 4.94 16.35 0.01
C SER A 132 3.98 16.16 -1.17
N GLU A 133 3.31 17.23 -1.60
CA GLU A 133 2.44 17.22 -2.79
C GLU A 133 3.22 16.82 -4.06
N GLU A 134 4.51 17.10 -4.08
CA GLU A 134 5.44 16.70 -5.13
C GLU A 134 6.23 15.43 -4.80
N GLY A 135 5.85 14.74 -3.73
CA GLY A 135 6.66 13.70 -3.12
C GLY A 135 6.74 12.41 -3.90
N SER A 136 7.29 11.40 -3.23
CA SER A 136 7.41 10.08 -3.81
C SER A 136 6.01 9.54 -4.07
N TYR A 137 5.79 9.05 -5.30
CA TYR A 137 4.55 8.38 -5.67
C TYR A 137 3.30 9.27 -5.84
N THR A 138 3.46 10.59 -5.90
CA THR A 138 2.39 11.48 -6.34
C THR A 138 2.28 11.51 -7.87
N VAL A 139 1.18 12.07 -8.41
CA VAL A 139 1.03 12.29 -9.86
C VAL A 139 2.19 13.11 -10.41
N ALA A 140 2.63 14.15 -9.68
CA ALA A 140 3.79 14.94 -10.05
C ALA A 140 5.08 14.09 -10.07
N GLY A 141 5.30 13.23 -9.07
CA GLY A 141 6.43 12.29 -9.06
C GLY A 141 6.42 11.30 -10.24
N HIS A 142 5.25 10.78 -10.59
CA HIS A 142 5.09 9.85 -11.72
C HIS A 142 5.29 10.53 -13.08
N LEU A 143 4.76 11.74 -13.24
CA LEU A 143 4.95 12.53 -14.45
C LEU A 143 6.45 12.87 -14.67
N ARG A 144 7.18 13.29 -13.61
CA ARG A 144 8.63 13.57 -13.70
C ARG A 144 9.47 12.35 -14.05
N THR A 145 9.05 11.17 -13.59
CA THR A 145 9.76 9.91 -13.87
C THR A 145 9.42 9.35 -15.25
N GLY A 146 8.59 10.04 -16.04
CA GLY A 146 8.16 9.59 -17.36
C GLY A 146 7.25 8.37 -17.30
N LYS A 147 6.59 8.13 -16.15
CA LYS A 147 5.67 7.00 -15.98
C LYS A 147 4.34 7.23 -16.71
N TYR A 148 3.93 8.49 -16.82
CA TYR A 148 2.73 8.89 -17.55
C TYR A 148 3.06 9.97 -18.55
N ASP A 149 2.49 9.85 -19.73
CA ASP A 149 2.53 10.90 -20.75
C ASP A 149 1.40 11.90 -20.44
N LEU A 150 1.74 13.17 -20.34
CA LEU A 150 0.74 14.23 -20.26
C LEU A 150 0.38 14.65 -21.67
N LEU A 151 -0.92 14.66 -22.01
CA LEU A 151 -1.40 15.08 -23.32
C LEU A 151 -2.14 16.42 -23.20
N LYS A 152 -1.92 17.31 -24.17
CA LYS A 152 -2.66 18.55 -24.35
C LYS A 152 -3.40 18.56 -25.68
N TYR A 153 -4.42 19.42 -25.80
CA TYR A 153 -5.15 19.61 -27.04
C TYR A 153 -4.57 20.77 -27.84
N GLU A 154 -4.06 20.49 -29.03
CA GLU A 154 -3.60 21.47 -30.01
C GLU A 154 -4.20 21.18 -31.38
N ASP A 155 -4.77 22.20 -32.03
CA ASP A 155 -5.39 22.10 -33.36
C ASP A 155 -6.38 20.93 -33.54
N GLY A 156 -7.17 20.66 -32.48
CA GLY A 156 -8.16 19.59 -32.47
C GLY A 156 -7.58 18.18 -32.36
N ARG A 157 -6.31 18.03 -31.97
CA ARG A 157 -5.63 16.76 -31.75
C ARG A 157 -4.98 16.71 -30.37
N LEU A 158 -4.87 15.50 -29.82
CA LEU A 158 -4.06 15.24 -28.64
C LEU A 158 -2.59 15.17 -29.04
N VAL A 159 -1.75 15.98 -28.38
CA VAL A 159 -0.29 15.99 -28.54
C VAL A 159 0.37 15.90 -27.18
N GLU A 160 1.58 15.34 -27.12
CA GLU A 160 2.34 15.21 -25.88
C GLU A 160 2.77 16.59 -25.35
N ALA A 161 2.59 16.80 -24.05
CA ALA A 161 3.02 18.01 -23.36
C ALA A 161 4.48 17.89 -22.96
N ALA A 162 5.27 18.93 -23.25
CA ALA A 162 6.69 18.96 -22.91
C ALA A 162 6.89 19.21 -21.41
N TYR A 163 7.81 18.46 -20.79
CA TYR A 163 8.23 18.71 -19.41
C TYR A 163 9.36 19.75 -19.36
N ASP A 164 9.14 20.87 -18.68
CA ASP A 164 10.20 21.85 -18.40
C ASP A 164 10.91 21.52 -17.08
N ALA A 165 12.13 20.99 -17.21
CA ALA A 165 12.97 20.62 -16.08
C ALA A 165 13.40 21.81 -15.18
N LYS A 166 13.32 23.06 -15.66
CA LYS A 166 13.67 24.25 -14.85
C LYS A 166 12.54 24.68 -13.94
N THR A 167 11.30 24.60 -14.43
CA THR A 167 10.11 25.02 -13.68
C THR A 167 9.44 23.86 -12.95
N GLY A 168 9.78 22.62 -13.29
CA GLY A 168 9.19 21.41 -12.71
C GLY A 168 7.75 21.16 -13.20
N LYS A 169 7.33 21.83 -14.27
CA LYS A 169 5.96 21.83 -14.77
C LYS A 169 5.90 21.36 -16.22
N PHE A 170 4.76 20.79 -16.59
CA PHE A 170 4.45 20.48 -17.97
C PHE A 170 3.88 21.72 -18.66
N GLU A 171 4.26 21.93 -19.92
CA GLU A 171 3.65 22.93 -20.79
C GLU A 171 2.25 22.46 -21.19
N MET A 172 1.24 22.92 -20.45
CA MET A 172 -0.18 22.62 -20.70
C MET A 172 -0.74 23.38 -21.91
#